data_AF-A0A7Y2J7N2-F1
#
_entry.id   AF-A0A7Y2J7N2-F1
#
_cell.length_a   1.000
_cell.length_b   1.000
_cell.length_c   1.000
_cell.angle_alpha   90.00
_cell.angle_beta   90.00
_cell.angle_gamma   90.00
#
_symmetry.space_group_name_H-M   'P 1'
#
loop_
_entity.id
_entity.type
_entity.pdbx_description
1 polymer ?
#
loop_
_entity_poly.entity_id
_entity_poly.type
_entity_poly.pdbx_seq_one_letter_code
_entity_poly.pdbx_strand_id
1 'polypeptide(L)' 'MRQPRSFKDKFFLVIKGLGMGAANKVPGVSGGVVAFVAGFYEEFIYSLQKLNGKAVKLLFNGRFK' A
#
# COMPACT_ATOMS: atom_id res chain seq x y z
N MET A 1 -18.74 2.24 0.56
CA MET A 1 -18.79 0.81 0.20
C MET A 1 -17.65 0.54 -0.78
N ARG A 2 -16.58 -0.16 -0.36
CA ARG A 2 -15.49 -0.54 -1.28
C ARG A 2 -15.97 -1.75 -2.10
N GLN A 3 -16.14 -1.55 -3.40
CA GLN A 3 -16.38 -2.63 -4.37
C GLN A 3 -15.32 -3.73 -4.19
N PRO A 4 -15.68 -5.03 -4.28
CA PRO A 4 -14.70 -6.11 -4.26
C PRO A 4 -13.76 -5.92 -5.45
N ARG A 5 -12.52 -5.50 -5.15
CA ARG A 5 -11.52 -5.18 -6.18
C ARG A 5 -11.17 -6.44 -6.96
N SER A 6 -11.18 -6.30 -8.28
CA SER A 6 -10.76 -7.36 -9.19
C SER A 6 -9.29 -7.67 -9.00
N PHE A 7 -8.86 -8.87 -9.40
CA PHE A 7 -7.45 -9.25 -9.39
C PHE A 7 -6.57 -8.24 -10.15
N LYS A 8 -7.11 -7.67 -11.25
CA LYS A 8 -6.45 -6.60 -12.02
C LYS A 8 -6.18 -5.36 -11.16
N ASP A 9 -7.13 -4.92 -10.35
CA ASP A 9 -6.95 -3.72 -9.51
C ASP A 9 -5.87 -3.92 -8.45
N LYS A 10 -5.79 -5.13 -7.88
CA LYS A 10 -4.72 -5.49 -6.93
C LYS A 10 -3.36 -5.47 -7.60
N PHE A 11 -3.26 -6.02 -8.82
CA PHE A 11 -2.04 -5.99 -9.61
C PHE A 11 -1.59 -4.56 -9.93
N PHE A 12 -2.51 -3.70 -10.38
CA PHE A 12 -2.20 -2.28 -10.62
C PHE A 12 -1.79 -1.55 -9.35
N LEU A 13 -2.38 -1.88 -8.20
CA LEU A 13 -2.00 -1.30 -6.92
C LEU A 13 -0.55 -1.65 -6.52
N VAL A 14 -0.10 -2.87 -6.79
CA VAL A 14 1.31 -3.27 -6.58
C VAL A 14 2.24 -2.45 -7.48
N ILE A 15 1.92 -2.28 -8.76
CA ILE A 15 2.72 -1.46 -9.70
C ILE A 15 2.79 -0.01 -9.22
N LYS A 16 1.68 0.57 -8.77
CA LYS A 16 1.66 1.94 -8.19
C LYS A 16 2.58 2.04 -6.97
N GLY A 17 2.58 1.03 -6.10
CA GLY A 17 3.48 0.96 -4.95
C GLY A 17 4.96 0.88 -5.35
N LEU A 18 5.30 0.08 -6.37
CA LEU A 18 6.66 0.01 -6.91
C LEU A 18 7.11 1.36 -7.51
N GLY A 19 6.24 2.03 -8.26
CA GLY A 19 6.49 3.36 -8.80
C GLY A 19 6.75 4.41 -7.72
N MET A 20 5.98 4.39 -6.63
CA MET A 20 6.22 5.24 -5.46
C MET A 20 7.56 4.93 -4.78
N GLY A 21 7.93 3.65 -4.66
CA GLY A 21 9.23 3.25 -4.12
C GLY A 21 10.41 3.76 -4.95
N ALA A 22 10.29 3.70 -6.28
CA ALA A 22 11.28 4.28 -7.19
C ALA A 22 11.34 5.81 -7.06
N ALA A 23 10.19 6.47 -6.91
CA ALA A 23 10.14 7.91 -6.70
C ALA A 23 10.83 8.34 -5.39
N ASN A 24 10.68 7.56 -4.29
CA ASN A 24 11.38 7.81 -3.02
C ASN A 24 12.91 7.67 -3.11
N LYS A 25 13.44 7.02 -4.15
CA LYS A 25 14.89 6.94 -4.39
C LYS A 25 15.47 8.26 -4.92
N VAL A 26 14.64 9.13 -5.49
CA VAL A 26 15.05 10.40 -6.08
C VAL A 26 15.05 11.50 -5.01
N PRO A 27 16.19 12.19 -4.78
CA PRO A 27 16.26 13.28 -3.79
C PRO A 27 15.31 14.42 -4.18
N GLY A 28 14.53 14.90 -3.21
CA GLY A 28 13.54 15.97 -3.43
C GLY A 28 12.16 15.50 -3.88
N VAL A 29 11.95 14.19 -4.10
CA VAL A 29 10.63 13.63 -4.46
C VAL A 29 9.94 13.04 -3.23
N SER A 30 8.73 13.52 -2.91
CA SER A 30 7.93 12.99 -1.81
C SER A 30 7.01 11.87 -2.28
N GLY A 31 7.25 10.63 -1.83
CA GLY A 31 6.38 9.49 -2.14
C GLY A 31 4.94 9.68 -1.68
N GLY A 32 4.69 10.46 -0.62
CA GLY A 32 3.34 10.80 -0.17
C GLY A 32 2.57 11.62 -1.21
N VAL A 33 3.24 12.58 -1.84
CA VAL A 33 2.67 13.38 -2.95
C VAL A 33 2.43 12.50 -4.17
N VAL A 34 3.37 11.61 -4.48
CA VAL A 34 3.21 10.65 -5.58
C VAL A 34 2.01 9.73 -5.36
N ALA A 35 1.82 9.22 -4.15
CA ALA A 35 0.67 8.39 -3.80
C ALA A 35 -0.67 9.15 -3.85
N PHE A 36 -0.65 10.45 -3.51
CA PHE A 36 -1.81 11.34 -3.60
C PHE A 36 -2.21 11.57 -5.05
N VAL A 37 -1.27 11.99 -5.90
CA VAL A 37 -1.52 12.22 -7.34
C VAL A 37 -1.91 10.93 -8.05
N ALA A 38 -1.32 9.78 -7.69
CA ALA A 38 -1.66 8.49 -8.26
C ALA A 38 -3.00 7.89 -7.75
N GLY A 39 -3.69 8.61 -6.84
CA GLY A 39 -5.03 8.28 -6.37
C GLY A 39 -5.11 7.05 -5.47
N PHE A 40 -4.03 6.68 -4.79
CA PHE A 40 -4.02 5.54 -3.87
C PHE A 40 -3.58 5.89 -2.43
N TYR A 41 -3.39 7.17 -2.13
CA TYR A 41 -2.94 7.66 -0.82
C TYR A 41 -3.81 7.19 0.35
N GLU A 42 -5.14 7.27 0.23
CA GLU A 42 -6.04 6.83 1.29
C GLU A 42 -5.92 5.32 1.58
N GLU A 43 -5.77 4.51 0.52
CA GLU A 43 -5.53 3.08 0.67
C GLU A 43 -4.17 2.79 1.29
N PHE A 44 -3.16 3.57 0.92
CA PHE A 44 -1.82 3.46 1.46
C PHE A 44 -1.82 3.73 2.97
N ILE A 45 -2.36 4.86 3.42
CA ILE A 45 -2.46 5.20 4.84
C ILE A 45 -3.33 4.19 5.60
N TYR A 46 -4.49 3.80 5.03
CA TYR A 46 -5.35 2.79 5.64
C TYR A 46 -4.63 1.44 5.83
N SER A 47 -3.83 1.03 4.84
CA SER A 47 -3.04 -0.21 4.92
C SER A 47 -1.96 -0.11 6.00
N LEU A 48 -1.28 1.03 6.09
CA LEU A 48 -0.30 1.27 7.15
C LEU A 48 -0.93 1.25 8.55
N GLN A 49 -2.12 1.80 8.73
CA GLN A 49 -2.86 1.74 10.01
C GLN A 49 -3.21 0.31 10.45
N LYS A 50 -3.33 -0.62 9.50
CA LYS A 50 -3.58 -2.05 9.80
C LYS A 50 -2.31 -2.79 10.22
N LEU A 51 -1.13 -2.23 9.97
CA LEU A 51 0.14 -2.77 10.47
C LEU A 51 0.27 -2.48 11.97
N ASN A 52 -0.16 -3.42 12.79
CA ASN A 52 -0.07 -3.34 14.24
C ASN A 52 0.57 -4.61 14.84
N GLY A 53 0.80 -4.63 16.15
CA GLY A 53 1.41 -5.79 16.83
C GLY A 53 0.63 -7.10 16.64
N LYS A 54 -0.70 -7.03 16.44
CA LYS A 54 -1.51 -8.20 16.11
C LYS A 54 -1.21 -8.72 14.70
N ALA A 55 -1.08 -7.83 13.72
CA ALA A 55 -0.72 -8.20 12.35
C ALA A 55 0.67 -8.87 12.30
N VAL A 56 1.65 -8.32 13.03
CA VAL A 56 2.99 -8.91 13.17
C VAL A 56 2.93 -10.30 13.83
N LYS A 57 2.18 -10.43 14.93
CA LYS A 57 2.00 -11.72 15.61
C LYS A 57 1.30 -12.76 14.72
N LEU A 58 0.31 -12.36 13.92
CA LEU A 58 -0.36 -13.24 12.96
C LEU A 58 0.57 -13.68 11.85
N LEU A 59 1.42 -12.77 11.34
CA LEU A 59 2.44 -13.05 10.33
C LEU A 59 3.44 -14.11 10.82
N PHE A 60 3.99 -13.95 12.02
CA PHE A 60 4.94 -14.92 12.60
C PHE A 60 4.29 -16.25 13.00
N ASN A 61 3.02 -16.24 13.37
CA ASN A 61 2.29 -17.47 13.69
C ASN A 61 1.74 -18.19 12.44
N GLY A 62 1.97 -17.66 11.23
CA GLY A 62 1.44 -18.24 9.97
C GLY A 62 -0.09 -18.25 9.88
N ARG A 63 -0.77 -17.45 10.70
CA ARG A 63 -2.24 -17.42 10.78
C ARG A 63 -2.78 -16.35 9.85
N PHE A 64 -2.88 -16.71 8.57
CA PHE A 64 -3.40 -15.84 7.50
C PHE A 64 -4.93 -15.96 7.28
N LYS A 65 -5.65 -16.53 8.25
CA LYS A 65 -7.09 -16.83 8.15
C LYS A 65 -7.93 -15.82 8.92
#